data_AF-A0AAW6JQT5-F1
#
_entry.id   AF-A0AAW6JQT5-F1
#
_cell.length_a   1.000
_cell.length_b   1.000
_cell.length_c   1.000
_cell.angle_alpha   90.00
_cell.angle_beta   90.00
_cell.angle_gamma   90.00
#
_symmetry.space_group_name_H-M   'P 1'
#
loop_
_entity.id
_entity.type
_entity.pdbx_description
1 polymer ?
#
loop_
_entity_poly.entity_id
_entity_poly.type
_entity_poly.pdbx_seq_one_letter_code
_entity_poly.pdbx_strand_id
1 'polypeptide(L)'
;MSVLKEPLATPSRFKGIFRYLLAKEHQKEKRNVLEQILSPNKLVERLLSLEEKASDKKAKHPMFHNNIRECIKSSLLVEIEDDIGINPMLSEAARNPELGEHLLPDTLATLFFASGNQDEEDFGLLCAWFLAQDIYDFSGSWETVEKLVSEQKVGELLKITSSPLYSQMNDWMCYLGLAWGHALDGKKVIVPDPTAYIKRNLSHLFSNQEDKKLPIKKFIDRLAQKCPLFETGKFRDEVEANIGYRQPNYLSTSTAFALFRLQDEGYVQFIRDSDADLMLLPKANNEVDDNSKISHIILRG
;
A
#
# COMPACT_ATOMS: atom_id res chain seq x y z
N MET A 1 -1.31 -11.61 -6.96
CA MET A 1 -0.19 -10.67 -6.70
C MET A 1 0.71 -10.46 -7.93
N SER A 2 0.19 -9.86 -9.00
CA SER A 2 0.95 -9.67 -10.26
C SER A 2 2.13 -8.71 -10.06
N VAL A 3 1.91 -7.58 -9.39
CA VAL A 3 2.93 -6.54 -9.16
C VAL A 3 4.09 -7.02 -8.29
N LEU A 4 3.85 -7.97 -7.38
CA LEU A 4 4.91 -8.55 -6.54
C LEU A 4 5.74 -9.61 -7.27
N LYS A 5 5.11 -10.38 -8.17
CA LYS A 5 5.79 -11.43 -8.95
C LYS A 5 6.65 -10.87 -10.08
N GLU A 6 6.51 -9.59 -10.41
CA GLU A 6 7.33 -8.88 -11.37
C GLU A 6 8.40 -8.03 -10.64
N PRO A 7 9.66 -8.50 -10.50
CA PRO A 7 10.68 -7.81 -9.69
C PRO A 7 11.03 -6.42 -10.22
N LEU A 8 10.72 -6.16 -11.49
CA LEU A 8 10.97 -4.86 -12.10
C LEU A 8 9.84 -3.86 -11.81
N ALA A 9 8.65 -4.30 -11.38
CA ALA A 9 7.50 -3.45 -11.09
C ALA A 9 7.63 -2.76 -9.72
N THR A 10 8.59 -1.84 -9.60
CA THR A 10 8.88 -1.14 -8.33
C THR A 10 8.11 0.18 -8.22
N PRO A 11 7.81 0.64 -6.99
CA PRO A 11 7.10 1.90 -6.81
C PRO A 11 7.78 3.11 -7.46
N SER A 12 9.11 3.15 -7.41
CA SER A 12 9.91 4.23 -8.02
C SER A 12 9.72 4.33 -9.54
N ARG A 13 9.57 3.20 -10.22
CA ARG A 13 9.37 3.16 -11.68
C ARG A 13 7.95 3.52 -12.06
N PHE A 14 6.96 3.01 -11.33
CA PHE A 14 5.55 3.43 -11.48
C PHE A 14 5.42 4.94 -11.31
N LYS A 15 6.02 5.48 -10.25
CA LYS A 15 6.07 6.92 -9.98
C LYS A 15 6.76 7.70 -11.10
N GLY A 16 7.90 7.23 -11.60
CA GLY A 16 8.63 7.87 -12.69
C GLY A 16 7.82 7.97 -13.98
N ILE A 17 7.18 6.86 -14.39
CA ILE A 17 6.30 6.81 -15.56
C ILE A 17 5.12 7.77 -15.39
N PHE A 18 4.43 7.67 -14.25
CA PHE A 18 3.24 8.46 -13.98
C PHE A 18 3.55 9.95 -13.95
N ARG A 19 4.63 10.36 -13.26
CA ARG A 19 5.10 11.74 -13.21
C ARG A 19 5.43 12.28 -14.60
N TYR A 20 6.11 11.49 -15.43
CA TYR A 20 6.40 11.89 -16.80
C TYR A 20 5.13 12.17 -17.58
N LEU A 21 4.15 11.25 -17.53
CA LEU A 21 2.89 11.41 -18.25
C LEU A 21 2.04 12.56 -17.70
N LEU A 22 2.04 12.81 -16.39
CA LEU A 22 1.35 13.96 -15.79
C LEU A 22 1.82 15.30 -16.39
N ALA A 23 3.12 15.41 -16.69
CA ALA A 23 3.72 16.61 -17.26
C ALA A 23 3.57 16.72 -18.78
N LYS A 24 3.04 15.70 -19.45
CA LYS A 24 2.87 15.69 -20.91
C LYS A 24 1.55 16.27 -21.35
N GLU A 25 1.57 16.89 -22.53
CA GLU A 25 0.37 17.35 -23.21
C GLU A 25 -0.56 16.16 -23.45
N HIS A 26 -1.84 16.32 -23.10
CA HIS A 26 -2.86 15.28 -23.14
C HIS A 26 -2.55 14.01 -22.30
N GLN A 27 -1.52 14.05 -21.45
CA GLN A 27 -1.14 12.97 -20.53
C GLN A 27 -0.91 11.61 -21.18
N LYS A 28 -0.40 11.64 -22.42
CA LYS A 28 -0.10 10.45 -23.22
C LYS A 28 1.20 10.63 -23.99
N GLU A 29 1.83 9.52 -24.32
CA GLU A 29 3.07 9.49 -25.10
C GLU A 29 3.12 8.22 -25.95
N LYS A 30 3.75 8.30 -27.12
CA LYS A 30 3.97 7.12 -27.96
C LYS A 30 4.78 6.09 -27.21
N ARG A 31 4.37 4.83 -27.25
CA ARG A 31 5.06 3.71 -26.58
C ARG A 31 6.57 3.70 -26.84
N ASN A 32 6.99 3.83 -28.09
CA ASN A 32 8.40 3.82 -28.48
C ASN A 32 9.20 5.01 -27.91
N VAL A 33 8.57 6.18 -27.77
CA VAL A 33 9.22 7.36 -27.19
C VAL A 33 9.39 7.16 -25.69
N LEU A 34 8.34 6.67 -25.02
CA LEU A 34 8.38 6.37 -23.59
C LEU A 34 9.43 5.29 -23.27
N GLU A 35 9.55 4.26 -24.13
CA GLU A 35 10.58 3.22 -24.03
C GLU A 35 11.99 3.80 -24.04
N GLN A 36 12.28 4.66 -25.01
CA GLN A 36 13.60 5.28 -25.18
C GLN A 36 13.97 6.21 -24.02
N ILE A 37 13.00 6.90 -23.43
CA ILE A 37 13.23 7.83 -22.32
C ILE A 37 13.49 7.07 -21.02
N LEU A 38 12.68 6.05 -20.73
CA LEU A 38 12.74 5.32 -19.47
C LEU A 38 13.79 4.20 -19.47
N SER A 39 14.12 3.67 -20.64
CA SER A 39 15.11 2.61 -20.83
C SER A 39 15.99 2.90 -22.07
N PRO A 40 16.83 3.95 -22.05
CA PRO A 40 17.70 4.29 -23.18
C PRO A 40 18.57 3.10 -23.64
N ASN A 41 18.74 2.96 -24.95
CA ASN A 41 19.50 1.86 -25.57
C ASN A 41 20.88 1.65 -24.92
N LYS A 42 21.60 2.73 -24.58
CA LYS A 42 22.93 2.65 -23.95
C LYS A 42 22.95 1.96 -22.59
N LEU A 43 21.85 2.00 -21.84
CA LEU A 43 21.73 1.28 -20.57
C LEU A 43 21.52 -0.22 -20.80
N VAL A 44 20.87 -0.59 -21.90
CA VAL A 44 20.46 -1.96 -22.20
C VAL A 44 21.48 -2.70 -23.08
N GLU A 45 22.25 -1.98 -23.89
CA GLU A 45 23.35 -2.51 -24.71
C GLU A 45 24.39 -3.28 -23.87
N ARG A 46 24.57 -2.90 -22.59
CA ARG A 46 25.46 -3.60 -21.66
C ARG A 46 24.95 -4.99 -21.25
N LEU A 47 23.64 -5.20 -21.35
CA LEU A 47 22.98 -6.46 -21.01
C LEU A 47 22.98 -7.48 -22.17
N LEU A 48 23.30 -7.04 -23.39
CA LEU A 48 23.40 -7.92 -24.55
C LEU A 48 24.64 -8.81 -24.47
N SER A 49 24.48 -10.09 -24.80
CA SER A 49 25.60 -11.01 -24.99
C SER A 49 26.45 -10.60 -26.20
N LEU A 50 27.69 -11.11 -26.29
CA LEU A 50 28.57 -10.85 -27.45
C LEU A 50 27.95 -11.34 -28.76
N GLU A 51 27.19 -12.44 -28.71
CA GLU A 51 26.46 -13.01 -29.86
C GLU A 51 25.23 -12.18 -30.25
N GLU A 52 24.54 -11.59 -29.28
CA GLU A 52 23.41 -10.68 -29.53
C GLU A 52 23.89 -9.36 -30.14
N LYS A 53 25.04 -8.85 -29.71
CA LYS A 53 25.68 -7.67 -30.31
C LYS A 53 26.12 -7.91 -31.75
N ALA A 54 26.55 -9.13 -32.08
CA ALA A 54 27.01 -9.49 -33.42
C ALA A 54 25.86 -9.79 -34.41
N SER A 55 24.65 -10.05 -33.93
CA SER A 55 23.49 -10.44 -34.75
C SER A 55 22.49 -9.31 -35.04
N ASP A 56 22.85 -8.06 -34.73
CA ASP A 56 22.01 -6.86 -34.90
C ASP A 56 20.61 -6.99 -34.24
N LYS A 57 20.49 -7.87 -33.24
CA LYS A 57 19.25 -8.07 -32.47
C LYS A 57 18.97 -6.83 -31.64
N LYS A 58 17.76 -6.29 -31.76
CA LYS A 58 17.28 -5.20 -30.89
C LYS A 58 17.40 -5.62 -29.43
N ALA A 59 17.98 -4.74 -28.62
CA ALA A 59 18.05 -4.92 -27.19
C ALA A 59 16.62 -5.09 -26.62
N LYS A 60 16.41 -6.07 -25.74
CA LYS A 60 15.14 -6.20 -25.04
C LYS A 60 15.10 -5.16 -23.92
N HIS A 61 14.01 -4.42 -23.77
CA HIS A 61 13.81 -3.45 -22.69
C HIS A 61 12.87 -4.02 -21.60
N PRO A 62 13.24 -5.09 -20.87
CA PRO A 62 12.34 -5.76 -19.92
C PRO A 62 11.91 -4.82 -18.79
N MET A 63 12.78 -3.90 -18.36
CA MET A 63 12.42 -2.88 -17.36
C MET A 63 11.26 -2.02 -17.83
N PHE A 64 11.25 -1.57 -19.08
CA PHE A 64 10.15 -0.77 -19.60
C PHE A 64 8.89 -1.61 -19.78
N HIS A 65 8.99 -2.72 -20.54
CA HIS A 65 7.82 -3.53 -20.89
C HIS A 65 7.09 -4.10 -19.68
N ASN A 66 7.83 -4.61 -18.71
CA ASN A 66 7.23 -5.22 -17.53
C ASN A 66 6.52 -4.17 -16.67
N ASN A 67 7.14 -2.99 -16.47
CA ASN A 67 6.52 -1.92 -15.69
C ASN A 67 5.25 -1.37 -16.34
N ILE A 68 5.27 -1.12 -17.66
CA ILE A 68 4.09 -0.64 -18.39
C ILE A 68 2.96 -1.67 -18.33
N ARG A 69 3.28 -2.95 -18.51
CA ARG A 69 2.29 -4.03 -18.40
C ARG A 69 1.62 -4.03 -17.03
N GLU A 70 2.39 -3.95 -15.94
CA GLU A 70 1.81 -3.93 -14.59
C GLU A 70 1.06 -2.62 -14.27
N CYS A 71 1.50 -1.48 -14.83
CA CYS A 71 0.75 -0.22 -14.75
C CYS A 71 -0.61 -0.30 -15.47
N ILE A 72 -0.67 -0.99 -16.61
CA ILE A 72 -1.93 -1.20 -17.36
C ILE A 72 -2.83 -2.19 -16.63
N LYS A 73 -2.30 -3.32 -16.16
CA LYS A 73 -3.07 -4.31 -15.38
C LYS A 73 -3.69 -3.69 -14.13
N SER A 74 -2.93 -2.86 -13.41
CA SER A 74 -3.43 -2.12 -12.25
C SER A 74 -4.39 -0.97 -12.61
N SER A 75 -4.69 -0.76 -13.90
CA SER A 75 -5.55 0.32 -14.38
C SER A 75 -5.05 1.73 -14.06
N LEU A 76 -3.76 1.89 -13.73
CA LEU A 76 -3.13 3.21 -13.59
C LEU A 76 -2.97 3.87 -14.96
N LEU A 77 -2.57 3.08 -15.95
CA LEU A 77 -2.35 3.50 -17.33
C LEU A 77 -3.28 2.74 -18.27
N VAL A 78 -3.47 3.30 -19.46
CA VAL A 78 -4.18 2.65 -20.57
C VAL A 78 -3.32 2.72 -21.83
N GLU A 79 -3.49 1.72 -22.69
CA GLU A 79 -2.93 1.70 -24.04
C GLU A 79 -4.07 1.97 -25.03
N ILE A 80 -3.93 3.03 -25.83
CA ILE A 80 -4.89 3.44 -26.84
C ILE A 80 -4.12 3.57 -28.15
N GLU A 81 -4.40 2.68 -29.09
CA GLU A 81 -3.61 2.54 -30.33
C GLU A 81 -2.13 2.28 -29.99
N ASP A 82 -1.23 3.22 -30.33
CA ASP A 82 0.21 3.15 -30.04
C ASP A 82 0.66 4.09 -28.89
N ASP A 83 -0.29 4.77 -28.25
CA ASP A 83 -0.04 5.69 -27.15
C ASP A 83 -0.27 5.00 -25.78
N ILE A 84 0.62 5.28 -24.84
CA ILE A 84 0.41 4.99 -23.41
C ILE A 84 0.01 6.28 -22.71
N GLY A 85 -1.11 6.25 -21.99
CA GLY A 85 -1.62 7.41 -21.27
C GLY A 85 -2.08 7.09 -19.85
N ILE A 86 -2.26 8.14 -19.05
CA ILE A 86 -2.91 8.01 -17.75
C ILE A 86 -4.36 7.60 -17.97
N ASN A 87 -4.84 6.62 -17.20
CA ASN A 87 -6.21 6.14 -17.33
C ASN A 87 -7.21 7.30 -17.10
N PRO A 88 -8.06 7.64 -18.10
CA PRO A 88 -8.99 8.77 -17.99
C PRO A 88 -10.10 8.54 -16.94
N MET A 89 -10.31 7.30 -16.50
CA MET A 89 -11.27 6.95 -15.45
C MET A 89 -10.74 7.26 -14.04
N LEU A 90 -9.48 7.64 -13.89
CA LEU A 90 -8.96 8.13 -12.61
C LEU A 90 -9.57 9.49 -12.27
N SER A 91 -9.66 9.79 -10.97
CA SER A 91 -10.19 11.05 -10.48
C SER A 91 -9.43 12.25 -11.05
N GLU A 92 -10.11 13.38 -11.20
CA GLU A 92 -9.49 14.61 -11.70
C GLU A 92 -8.29 15.04 -10.85
N ALA A 93 -8.37 14.86 -9.53
CA ALA A 93 -7.27 15.14 -8.61
C ALA A 93 -6.05 14.22 -8.86
N ALA A 94 -6.26 12.93 -9.11
CA ALA A 94 -5.18 12.00 -9.43
C ALA A 94 -4.51 12.33 -10.77
N ARG A 95 -5.28 12.87 -11.73
CA ARG A 95 -4.77 13.31 -13.03
C ARG A 95 -4.22 14.75 -13.02
N ASN A 96 -4.33 15.49 -11.92
CA ASN A 96 -3.85 16.86 -11.88
C ASN A 96 -2.30 16.89 -11.81
N PRO A 97 -1.57 17.68 -12.63
CA PRO A 97 -0.10 17.70 -12.61
C PRO A 97 0.54 18.14 -11.28
N GLU A 98 -0.15 18.97 -10.49
CA GLU A 98 0.34 19.47 -9.20
C GLU A 98 0.04 18.51 -8.04
N LEU A 99 -1.09 17.80 -8.10
CA LEU A 99 -1.56 16.93 -7.01
C LEU A 99 -1.31 15.44 -7.27
N GLY A 100 -1.32 15.02 -8.53
CA GLY A 100 -1.36 13.62 -8.94
C GLY A 100 -0.16 12.82 -8.43
N GLU A 101 1.05 13.37 -8.50
CA GLU A 101 2.25 12.70 -7.97
C GLU A 101 2.13 12.46 -6.45
N HIS A 102 1.58 13.43 -5.71
CA HIS A 102 1.39 13.31 -4.26
C HIS A 102 0.27 12.33 -3.90
N LEU A 103 -0.78 12.24 -4.71
CA LEU A 103 -1.92 11.34 -4.53
C LEU A 103 -1.69 9.93 -5.09
N LEU A 104 -0.58 9.69 -5.78
CA LEU A 104 -0.30 8.42 -6.44
C LEU A 104 -0.29 7.21 -5.48
N PRO A 105 0.30 7.27 -4.27
CA PRO A 105 0.22 6.16 -3.32
C PRO A 105 -1.22 5.75 -2.97
N ASP A 106 -2.10 6.73 -2.72
CA ASP A 106 -3.49 6.47 -2.33
C ASP A 106 -4.33 6.02 -3.54
N THR A 107 -4.00 6.53 -4.73
CA THR A 107 -4.56 6.07 -6.00
C THR A 107 -4.23 4.60 -6.23
N LEU A 108 -2.95 4.22 -6.09
CA LEU A 108 -2.51 2.84 -6.25
C LEU A 108 -3.07 1.90 -5.19
N ALA A 109 -3.17 2.33 -3.92
CA ALA A 109 -3.85 1.55 -2.90
C ALA A 109 -5.31 1.27 -3.28
N THR A 110 -6.01 2.26 -3.82
CA THR A 110 -7.40 2.09 -4.29
C THR A 110 -7.48 1.11 -5.46
N LEU A 111 -6.55 1.20 -6.42
CA LEU A 111 -6.52 0.34 -7.61
C LEU A 111 -6.14 -1.11 -7.29
N PHE A 112 -5.11 -1.32 -6.46
CA PHE A 112 -4.65 -2.65 -6.06
C PHE A 112 -5.69 -3.38 -5.21
N PHE A 113 -6.38 -2.68 -4.31
CA PHE A 113 -7.29 -3.31 -3.35
C PHE A 113 -8.77 -3.20 -3.71
N ALA A 114 -9.08 -2.81 -4.96
CA ALA A 114 -10.45 -2.79 -5.46
C ALA A 114 -11.07 -4.20 -5.46
N SER A 115 -12.37 -4.30 -5.17
CA SER A 115 -13.09 -5.58 -5.00
C SER A 115 -13.13 -6.48 -6.24
N GLY A 116 -12.79 -5.97 -7.43
CA GLY A 116 -12.72 -6.74 -8.68
C GLY A 116 -11.31 -7.02 -9.20
N ASN A 117 -10.25 -6.60 -8.50
CA ASN A 117 -8.87 -6.79 -8.95
C ASN A 117 -8.33 -8.17 -8.51
N GLN A 118 -8.68 -9.22 -9.26
CA GLN A 118 -8.23 -10.59 -8.98
C GLN A 118 -6.70 -10.74 -9.09
N ASP A 119 -6.05 -9.97 -9.96
CA ASP A 119 -4.60 -10.00 -10.13
C ASP A 119 -3.84 -9.60 -8.87
N GLU A 120 -4.44 -8.78 -8.01
CA GLU A 120 -3.84 -8.28 -6.77
C GLU A 120 -4.51 -8.77 -5.48
N GLU A 121 -5.45 -9.71 -5.58
CA GLU A 121 -6.15 -10.29 -4.42
C GLU A 121 -5.18 -10.88 -3.39
N ASP A 122 -4.24 -11.74 -3.83
CA ASP A 122 -3.20 -12.30 -2.94
C ASP A 122 -2.33 -11.20 -2.30
N PHE A 123 -2.11 -10.07 -2.98
CA PHE A 123 -1.31 -8.97 -2.44
C PHE A 123 -2.10 -8.23 -1.34
N GLY A 124 -3.41 -8.05 -1.53
CA GLY A 124 -4.32 -7.55 -0.51
C GLY A 124 -4.32 -8.43 0.74
N LEU A 125 -4.45 -9.75 0.59
CA LEU A 125 -4.40 -10.69 1.71
C LEU A 125 -3.07 -10.63 2.46
N LEU A 126 -1.96 -10.57 1.73
CA LEU A 126 -0.63 -10.47 2.31
C LEU A 126 -0.44 -9.17 3.10
N CYS A 127 -0.92 -8.03 2.58
CA CYS A 127 -0.85 -6.75 3.31
C CYS A 127 -1.74 -6.74 4.56
N ALA A 128 -2.97 -7.26 4.44
CA ALA A 128 -3.90 -7.35 5.57
C ALA A 128 -3.34 -8.26 6.67
N TRP A 129 -2.72 -9.38 6.29
CA TRP A 129 -2.02 -10.28 7.20
C TRP A 129 -0.85 -9.60 7.91
N PHE A 130 -0.02 -8.86 7.16
CA PHE A 130 1.11 -8.14 7.74
C PHE A 130 0.64 -7.07 8.75
N LEU A 131 -0.41 -6.32 8.41
CA LEU A 131 -1.07 -5.37 9.31
C LEU A 131 -1.78 -6.04 10.50
N ALA A 132 -2.02 -7.35 10.45
CA ALA A 132 -2.64 -8.10 11.54
C ALA A 132 -1.64 -8.63 12.57
N GLN A 133 -0.34 -8.62 12.26
CA GLN A 133 0.67 -9.05 13.20
C GLN A 133 0.85 -8.05 14.34
N ASP A 134 1.26 -8.55 15.51
CA ASP A 134 1.54 -7.69 16.65
C ASP A 134 2.83 -6.90 16.43
N ILE A 135 2.72 -5.58 16.27
CA ILE A 135 3.85 -4.70 15.96
C ILE A 135 4.91 -4.66 17.07
N TYR A 136 4.56 -5.00 18.32
CA TYR A 136 5.47 -4.91 19.46
C TYR A 136 6.42 -6.11 19.54
N ASP A 137 6.05 -7.23 18.91
CA ASP A 137 6.85 -8.46 18.86
C ASP A 137 7.44 -8.73 17.47
N PHE A 138 7.04 -7.96 16.47
CA PHE A 138 7.37 -8.21 15.07
C PHE A 138 8.72 -7.59 14.66
N SER A 139 9.71 -8.44 14.40
CA SER A 139 11.07 -8.03 14.01
C SER A 139 11.23 -7.60 12.54
N GLY A 140 10.22 -7.82 11.69
CA GLY A 140 10.25 -7.39 10.30
C GLY A 140 11.26 -8.10 9.39
N SER A 141 11.81 -9.25 9.80
CA SER A 141 12.74 -10.03 8.98
C SER A 141 12.02 -11.12 8.17
N TRP A 142 12.64 -11.57 7.08
CA TRP A 142 12.09 -12.67 6.27
C TRP A 142 11.95 -13.95 7.11
N GLU A 143 12.94 -14.26 7.95
CA GLU A 143 12.95 -15.46 8.80
C GLU A 143 11.79 -15.44 9.80
N THR A 144 11.49 -14.28 10.38
CA THR A 144 10.34 -14.13 11.28
C THR A 144 9.02 -14.26 10.51
N VAL A 145 8.93 -13.69 9.32
CA VAL A 145 7.74 -13.84 8.46
C VAL A 145 7.52 -15.29 8.06
N GLU A 146 8.54 -15.98 7.56
CA GLU A 146 8.48 -17.39 7.16
C GLU A 146 8.04 -18.28 8.33
N LYS A 147 8.60 -18.04 9.52
CA LYS A 147 8.21 -18.73 10.75
C LYS A 147 6.73 -18.49 11.08
N LEU A 148 6.27 -17.23 11.11
CA LEU A 148 4.88 -16.90 11.45
C LEU A 148 3.88 -17.46 10.44
N VAL A 149 4.20 -17.40 9.13
CA VAL A 149 3.37 -17.98 8.07
C VAL A 149 3.20 -19.49 8.26
N SER A 150 4.26 -20.17 8.67
CA SER A 150 4.24 -21.61 8.98
C SER A 150 3.43 -21.92 10.25
N GLU A 151 3.67 -21.18 11.34
CA GLU A 151 2.99 -21.37 12.63
C GLU A 151 1.49 -21.10 12.53
N GLN A 152 1.10 -20.06 11.80
CA GLN A 152 -0.30 -19.69 11.55
C GLN A 152 -0.95 -20.50 10.41
N LYS A 153 -0.17 -21.34 9.69
CA LYS A 153 -0.64 -22.21 8.60
C LYS A 153 -1.32 -21.47 7.44
N VAL A 154 -0.84 -20.27 7.13
CA VAL A 154 -1.39 -19.40 6.08
C VAL A 154 -0.58 -19.37 4.79
N GLY A 155 0.38 -20.29 4.61
CA GLY A 155 1.25 -20.33 3.43
C GLY A 155 0.51 -20.37 2.09
N GLU A 156 -0.51 -21.22 1.96
CA GLU A 156 -1.33 -21.33 0.74
C GLU A 156 -2.17 -20.08 0.49
N LEU A 157 -2.65 -19.42 1.56
CA LEU A 157 -3.45 -18.20 1.48
C LEU A 157 -2.61 -17.03 0.97
N LEU A 158 -1.43 -16.83 1.56
CA LEU A 158 -0.61 -15.64 1.31
C LEU A 158 0.31 -15.78 0.09
N LYS A 159 0.62 -17.02 -0.31
CA LYS A 159 1.50 -17.34 -1.46
C LYS A 159 2.85 -16.63 -1.42
N ILE A 160 3.33 -16.27 -0.23
CA ILE A 160 4.63 -15.66 -0.03
C ILE A 160 5.69 -16.77 0.12
N THR A 161 6.44 -17.03 -0.95
CA THR A 161 7.29 -18.22 -1.05
C THR A 161 8.79 -17.93 -0.99
N SER A 162 9.21 -16.66 -0.94
CA SER A 162 10.62 -16.31 -1.03
C SER A 162 10.96 -14.92 -0.47
N SER A 163 12.22 -14.75 -0.07
CA SER A 163 12.79 -13.48 0.40
C SER A 163 12.71 -12.33 -0.64
N PRO A 164 12.98 -12.53 -1.95
CA PRO A 164 12.81 -11.45 -2.93
C PRO A 164 11.36 -10.95 -3.04
N LEU A 165 10.38 -11.86 -2.97
CA LEU A 165 8.96 -11.50 -2.98
C LEU A 165 8.59 -10.69 -1.73
N TYR A 166 9.12 -11.07 -0.57
CA TYR A 166 9.00 -10.32 0.68
C TYR A 166 9.62 -8.91 0.57
N SER A 167 10.82 -8.78 0.01
CA SER A 167 11.44 -7.48 -0.21
C SER A 167 10.60 -6.59 -1.12
N GLN A 168 10.02 -7.16 -2.18
CA GLN A 168 9.15 -6.44 -3.11
C GLN A 168 7.86 -5.98 -2.41
N MET A 169 7.26 -6.83 -1.58
CA MET A 169 6.12 -6.47 -0.73
C MET A 169 6.47 -5.29 0.19
N ASN A 170 7.62 -5.36 0.87
CA ASN A 170 8.07 -4.30 1.79
C ASN A 170 8.20 -2.95 1.09
N ASP A 171 8.79 -2.91 -0.10
CA ASP A 171 8.96 -1.66 -0.85
C ASP A 171 7.61 -1.07 -1.27
N TRP A 172 6.65 -1.91 -1.68
CA TRP A 172 5.28 -1.48 -1.97
C TRP A 172 4.53 -1.01 -0.72
N MET A 173 4.55 -1.76 0.37
CA MET A 173 3.86 -1.37 1.61
C MET A 173 4.40 -0.06 2.18
N CYS A 174 5.72 0.15 2.15
CA CYS A 174 6.34 1.41 2.56
C CYS A 174 5.90 2.56 1.64
N TYR A 175 5.89 2.35 0.33
CA TYR A 175 5.46 3.37 -0.62
C TYR A 175 3.98 3.75 -0.44
N LEU A 176 3.12 2.76 -0.23
CA LEU A 176 1.69 2.94 0.05
C LEU A 176 1.45 3.56 1.45
N GLY A 177 2.47 3.63 2.31
CA GLY A 177 2.36 4.18 3.67
C GLY A 177 1.67 3.25 4.67
N LEU A 178 1.68 1.94 4.39
CA LEU A 178 1.13 0.88 5.23
C LEU A 178 2.18 0.26 6.16
N ALA A 179 3.46 0.50 5.88
CA ALA A 179 4.57 0.05 6.68
C ALA A 179 5.61 1.15 6.82
N TRP A 180 6.43 1.06 7.88
CA TRP A 180 7.56 1.93 8.10
C TRP A 180 8.86 1.12 8.10
N GLY A 181 9.80 1.54 7.25
CA GLY A 181 11.12 0.97 7.18
C GLY A 181 12.16 1.84 7.88
N HIS A 182 12.97 1.25 8.74
CA HIS A 182 14.10 1.90 9.38
C HIS A 182 15.32 0.98 9.42
N ALA A 183 16.50 1.55 9.65
CA ALA A 183 17.72 0.77 9.85
C ALA A 183 17.99 0.65 11.35
N LEU A 184 18.04 -0.58 11.87
CA LEU A 184 18.46 -0.89 13.22
C LEU A 184 19.75 -1.72 13.13
N ASP A 185 20.83 -1.24 13.73
CA ASP A 185 22.16 -1.86 13.67
C ASP A 185 22.62 -2.21 12.24
N GLY A 186 22.32 -1.34 11.28
CA GLY A 186 22.67 -1.52 9.87
C GLY A 186 21.79 -2.53 9.11
N LYS A 187 20.77 -3.12 9.75
CA LYS A 187 19.79 -4.01 9.12
C LYS A 187 18.49 -3.27 8.86
N LYS A 188 17.91 -3.46 7.67
CA LYS A 188 16.58 -2.93 7.32
C LYS A 188 15.53 -3.72 8.10
N VAL A 189 14.76 -3.01 8.92
CA VAL A 189 13.61 -3.54 9.68
C VAL A 189 12.37 -2.85 9.15
N ILE A 190 11.32 -3.64 8.87
CA ILE A 190 10.02 -3.15 8.42
C ILE A 190 8.98 -3.49 9.48
N VAL A 191 8.26 -2.46 9.95
CA VAL A 191 7.17 -2.64 10.91
C VAL A 191 5.82 -2.29 10.24
N PRO A 192 4.73 -3.00 10.58
CA PRO A 192 3.39 -2.57 10.18
C PRO A 192 3.07 -1.24 10.85
N ASP A 193 2.99 -0.16 10.05
CA ASP A 193 2.72 1.19 10.54
C ASP A 193 1.94 1.95 9.46
N PRO A 194 0.60 1.94 9.53
CA PRO A 194 -0.25 2.63 8.56
C PRO A 194 -0.41 4.13 8.83
N THR A 195 0.37 4.75 9.73
CA THR A 195 0.24 6.18 10.09
C THR A 195 0.23 7.07 8.86
N ALA A 196 1.17 6.86 7.93
CA ALA A 196 1.28 7.67 6.72
C ALA A 196 0.05 7.53 5.81
N TYR A 197 -0.47 6.31 5.63
CA TYR A 197 -1.69 6.07 4.86
C TYR A 197 -2.90 6.77 5.48
N ILE A 198 -3.13 6.55 6.78
CA ILE A 198 -4.30 7.13 7.48
C ILE A 198 -4.21 8.66 7.45
N LYS A 199 -3.03 9.22 7.74
CA LYS A 199 -2.77 10.68 7.72
C LYS A 199 -3.17 11.34 6.42
N ARG A 200 -2.73 10.80 5.27
CA ARG A 200 -3.04 11.35 3.94
C ARG A 200 -4.55 11.30 3.64
N ASN A 201 -5.27 10.35 4.23
CA ASN A 201 -6.69 10.14 3.98
C ASN A 201 -7.60 10.76 5.07
N LEU A 202 -7.07 11.43 6.11
CA LEU A 202 -7.87 11.98 7.21
C LEU A 202 -9.01 12.88 6.73
N SER A 203 -8.75 13.81 5.82
CA SER A 203 -9.78 14.71 5.27
C SER A 203 -10.95 13.94 4.63
N HIS A 204 -10.64 12.89 3.88
CA HIS A 204 -11.63 12.01 3.26
C HIS A 204 -12.41 11.21 4.31
N LEU A 205 -11.73 10.70 5.34
CA LEU A 205 -12.36 9.92 6.43
C LEU A 205 -13.33 10.77 7.26
N PHE A 206 -13.10 12.08 7.36
CA PHE A 206 -13.99 13.06 8.01
C PHE A 206 -14.91 13.80 7.02
N SER A 207 -15.17 13.24 5.83
CA SER A 207 -16.10 13.78 4.83
C SER A 207 -15.85 15.27 4.48
N ASN A 208 -14.58 15.65 4.28
CA ASN A 208 -14.19 17.01 3.88
C ASN A 208 -14.70 18.13 4.82
N GLN A 209 -14.63 17.89 6.14
CA GLN A 209 -14.75 18.87 7.25
C GLN A 209 -16.14 19.12 7.88
N GLU A 210 -17.24 18.55 7.38
CA GLU A 210 -18.55 18.68 8.06
C GLU A 210 -18.57 17.88 9.39
N ASP A 211 -17.94 16.70 9.41
CA ASP A 211 -17.81 15.85 10.59
C ASP A 211 -16.47 16.14 11.30
N LYS A 212 -16.34 17.19 12.13
CA LYS A 212 -15.11 17.38 12.93
C LYS A 212 -14.97 16.38 14.08
N LYS A 213 -16.08 15.78 14.54
CA LYS A 213 -16.16 14.72 15.56
C LYS A 213 -16.94 13.56 14.99
N LEU A 214 -16.45 12.34 15.17
CA LEU A 214 -17.07 11.14 14.62
C LEU A 214 -16.97 9.96 15.60
N PRO A 215 -18.01 9.12 15.76
CA PRO A 215 -17.89 7.87 16.49
C PRO A 215 -16.74 7.02 15.94
N ILE A 216 -15.88 6.48 16.80
CA ILE A 216 -14.67 5.77 16.37
C ILE A 216 -15.00 4.58 15.47
N LYS A 217 -16.10 3.87 15.73
CA LYS A 217 -16.55 2.76 14.88
C LYS A 217 -16.82 3.20 13.44
N LYS A 218 -17.52 4.33 13.27
CA LYS A 218 -17.79 4.92 11.94
C LYS A 218 -16.48 5.33 11.23
N PHE A 219 -15.44 5.74 11.98
CA PHE A 219 -14.14 6.10 11.40
C PHE A 219 -13.47 4.86 10.83
N ILE A 220 -13.49 3.78 11.60
CA ILE A 220 -12.92 2.48 11.20
C ILE A 220 -13.69 1.89 10.01
N ASP A 221 -15.02 1.94 10.01
CA ASP A 221 -15.84 1.49 8.88
C ASP A 221 -15.50 2.27 7.59
N ARG A 222 -15.33 3.61 7.69
CA ARG A 222 -14.90 4.45 6.57
C ARG A 222 -13.47 4.13 6.11
N LEU A 223 -12.58 3.82 7.04
CA LEU A 223 -11.21 3.42 6.73
C LEU A 223 -11.17 2.09 5.97
N ALA A 224 -11.96 1.11 6.42
CA ALA A 224 -12.13 -0.18 5.78
C ALA A 224 -12.73 -0.07 4.38
N GLN A 225 -13.73 0.79 4.22
CA GLN A 225 -14.32 1.07 2.91
C GLN A 225 -13.31 1.71 1.95
N LYS A 226 -12.44 2.59 2.45
CA LYS A 226 -11.40 3.24 1.65
C LYS A 226 -10.25 2.28 1.31
N CYS A 227 -9.88 1.41 2.26
CA CYS A 227 -8.83 0.43 2.14
C CYS A 227 -9.24 -0.86 2.86
N PRO A 228 -9.63 -1.92 2.13
CA PRO A 228 -10.20 -3.13 2.71
C PRO A 228 -9.17 -4.02 3.44
N LEU A 229 -7.98 -3.50 3.71
CA LEU A 229 -6.93 -4.12 4.52
C LEU A 229 -7.12 -3.91 6.02
N PHE A 230 -7.85 -2.85 6.37
CA PHE A 230 -8.14 -2.51 7.76
C PHE A 230 -9.31 -3.32 8.29
N GLU A 231 -9.49 -3.22 9.60
CA GLU A 231 -10.63 -3.73 10.37
C GLU A 231 -11.96 -3.71 9.64
N THR A 232 -12.72 -4.81 9.62
CA THR A 232 -14.02 -4.95 8.91
C THR A 232 -13.94 -4.90 7.38
N GLY A 233 -12.73 -4.77 6.82
CA GLY A 233 -12.48 -4.83 5.40
C GLY A 233 -12.37 -6.28 4.91
N LYS A 234 -12.71 -6.52 3.63
CA LYS A 234 -12.80 -7.89 3.08
C LYS A 234 -11.53 -8.72 3.32
N PHE A 235 -10.35 -8.13 3.09
CA PHE A 235 -9.08 -8.85 3.21
C PHE A 235 -8.73 -9.10 4.67
N ARG A 236 -9.11 -8.16 5.54
CA ARG A 236 -8.90 -8.29 6.97
C ARG A 236 -9.74 -9.41 7.57
N ASP A 237 -11.02 -9.45 7.23
CA ASP A 237 -11.94 -10.48 7.71
C ASP A 237 -11.49 -11.88 7.25
N GLU A 238 -11.03 -12.01 6.00
CA GLU A 238 -10.51 -13.27 5.47
C GLU A 238 -9.23 -13.71 6.19
N VAL A 239 -8.31 -12.79 6.48
CA VAL A 239 -7.10 -13.09 7.25
C VAL A 239 -7.44 -13.51 8.68
N GLU A 240 -8.30 -12.77 9.39
CA GLU A 240 -8.66 -13.07 10.77
C GLU A 240 -9.44 -14.39 10.90
N ALA A 241 -10.21 -14.78 9.88
CA ALA A 241 -10.83 -16.10 9.81
C ALA A 241 -9.81 -17.25 9.82
N ASN A 242 -8.56 -17.00 9.38
CA ASN A 242 -7.50 -18.00 9.30
C ASN A 242 -6.53 -17.95 10.48
N ILE A 243 -6.14 -16.75 10.94
CA ILE A 243 -5.15 -16.59 12.02
C ILE A 243 -5.77 -16.45 13.41
N GLY A 244 -7.10 -16.35 13.49
CA GLY A 244 -7.86 -16.14 14.71
C GLY A 244 -8.41 -14.72 14.79
N TYR A 245 -9.66 -14.61 15.27
CA TYR A 245 -10.29 -13.33 15.50
C TYR A 245 -9.74 -12.66 16.75
N ARG A 246 -9.45 -11.38 16.61
CA ARG A 246 -9.27 -10.49 17.75
C ARG A 246 -10.55 -10.39 18.58
N GLN A 247 -10.40 -9.91 19.81
CA GLN A 247 -11.55 -9.64 20.66
C GLN A 247 -12.46 -8.56 20.03
N PRO A 248 -13.79 -8.69 20.16
CA PRO A 248 -14.71 -7.65 19.71
C PRO A 248 -14.33 -6.29 20.28
N ASN A 249 -14.45 -5.24 19.47
CA ASN A 249 -14.12 -3.85 19.80
C ASN A 249 -12.62 -3.55 20.02
N TYR A 250 -11.71 -4.52 19.93
CA TYR A 250 -10.27 -4.25 19.90
C TYR A 250 -9.83 -3.87 18.49
N LEU A 251 -9.02 -2.84 18.38
CA LEU A 251 -8.25 -2.57 17.17
C LEU A 251 -7.01 -3.47 17.12
N SER A 252 -6.47 -3.67 15.92
CA SER A 252 -5.14 -4.26 15.78
C SER A 252 -4.08 -3.35 16.38
N THR A 253 -2.95 -3.90 16.83
CA THR A 253 -1.88 -3.08 17.41
C THR A 253 -1.29 -2.13 16.38
N SER A 254 -1.27 -2.49 15.10
CA SER A 254 -0.83 -1.61 14.01
C SER A 254 -1.75 -0.40 13.80
N THR A 255 -3.08 -0.60 13.74
CA THR A 255 -4.05 0.51 13.62
C THR A 255 -4.07 1.35 14.90
N ALA A 256 -4.05 0.71 16.07
CA ALA A 256 -4.02 1.41 17.35
C ALA A 256 -2.79 2.31 17.48
N PHE A 257 -1.61 1.78 17.16
CA PHE A 257 -0.36 2.54 17.17
C PHE A 257 -0.38 3.71 16.20
N ALA A 258 -0.87 3.49 14.97
CA ALA A 258 -1.00 4.57 14.00
C ALA A 258 -1.93 5.69 14.49
N LEU A 259 -3.04 5.33 15.14
CA LEU A 259 -3.94 6.31 15.73
C LEU A 259 -3.28 7.08 16.88
N PHE A 260 -2.56 6.42 17.79
CA PHE A 260 -1.80 7.11 18.84
C PHE A 260 -0.78 8.08 18.26
N ARG A 261 -0.02 7.68 17.23
CA ARG A 261 0.92 8.57 16.55
C ARG A 261 0.24 9.80 15.96
N LEU A 262 -0.93 9.63 15.32
CA LEU A 262 -1.69 10.77 14.79
C LEU A 262 -2.18 11.71 15.89
N GLN A 263 -2.52 11.18 17.07
CA GLN A 263 -2.87 11.99 18.23
C GLN A 263 -1.64 12.75 18.76
N ASP A 264 -0.51 12.07 18.93
CA ASP A 264 0.75 12.67 19.42
C ASP A 264 1.27 13.75 18.46
N GLU A 265 1.13 13.53 17.16
CA GLU A 265 1.45 14.50 16.11
C GLU A 265 0.42 15.65 16.01
N GLY A 266 -0.69 15.58 16.77
CA GLY A 266 -1.69 16.64 16.86
C GLY A 266 -2.70 16.70 15.70
N TYR A 267 -2.81 15.65 14.88
CA TYR A 267 -3.78 15.57 13.78
C TYR A 267 -5.17 15.13 14.23
N VAL A 268 -5.24 14.38 15.34
CA VAL A 268 -6.53 13.92 15.88
C VAL A 268 -6.55 14.02 17.41
N GLN A 269 -7.74 13.95 17.99
CA GLN A 269 -7.92 13.79 19.42
C GLN A 269 -8.99 12.73 19.71
N PHE A 270 -8.77 11.95 20.77
CA PHE A 270 -9.72 10.96 21.25
C PHE A 270 -10.58 11.46 22.40
N ILE A 271 -11.85 11.03 22.42
CA ILE A 271 -12.81 11.28 23.49
C ILE A 271 -13.47 9.98 23.93
N ARG A 272 -13.75 9.89 25.23
CA ARG A 272 -14.54 8.83 25.86
C ARG A 272 -15.81 9.43 26.47
N ASP A 273 -16.92 9.31 25.76
CA ASP A 273 -18.26 9.66 26.25
C ASP A 273 -18.84 8.45 27.00
N SER A 274 -19.49 8.69 28.15
CA SER A 274 -19.94 7.62 29.06
C SER A 274 -21.02 6.70 28.49
N ASP A 275 -21.85 7.21 27.56
CA ASP A 275 -23.02 6.51 27.00
C ASP A 275 -22.80 6.04 25.55
N ALA A 276 -21.54 5.96 25.10
CA ALA A 276 -21.19 5.61 23.73
C ALA A 276 -20.44 4.27 23.64
N ASP A 277 -20.61 3.59 22.51
CA ASP A 277 -19.83 2.39 22.18
C ASP A 277 -18.34 2.70 22.19
N LEU A 278 -17.55 1.83 22.83
CA LEU A 278 -16.11 1.99 22.96
C LEU A 278 -15.37 1.04 22.04
N MET A 279 -14.32 1.55 21.40
CA MET A 279 -13.25 0.76 20.81
C MET A 279 -12.01 0.84 21.70
N LEU A 280 -11.26 -0.26 21.73
CA LEU A 280 -10.08 -0.45 22.57
C LEU A 280 -8.84 -0.42 21.68
N LEU A 281 -7.89 0.45 22.01
CA LEU A 281 -6.62 0.60 21.30
C LEU A 281 -5.52 -0.08 22.12
N PRO A 282 -5.18 -1.35 21.82
CA PRO A 282 -4.15 -2.06 22.55
C PRO A 282 -2.77 -1.42 22.37
N LYS A 283 -2.02 -1.39 23.47
CA LYS A 283 -0.59 -1.05 23.51
C LYS A 283 0.23 -2.35 23.55
N ALA A 284 1.53 -2.22 23.84
CA ALA A 284 2.40 -3.37 24.06
C ALA A 284 1.77 -4.37 25.06
N ASN A 285 1.96 -5.67 24.82
CA ASN A 285 1.38 -6.75 25.61
C ASN A 285 -0.16 -6.76 25.68
N ASN A 286 -0.84 -6.16 24.69
CA ASN A 286 -2.30 -5.97 24.67
C ASN A 286 -2.85 -5.17 25.87
N GLU A 287 -2.02 -4.33 26.50
CA GLU A 287 -2.47 -3.47 27.60
C GLU A 287 -3.46 -2.41 27.09
N VAL A 288 -4.52 -2.16 27.88
CA VAL A 288 -5.56 -1.17 27.61
C VAL A 288 -5.76 -0.33 28.88
N ASP A 289 -5.24 0.90 28.86
CA ASP A 289 -5.48 1.88 29.91
C ASP A 289 -6.73 2.73 29.62
N ASP A 290 -6.99 3.74 30.45
CA ASP A 290 -8.17 4.60 30.26
C ASP A 290 -8.08 5.51 29.02
N ASN A 291 -6.88 5.82 28.54
CA ASN A 291 -6.66 6.59 27.32
C ASN A 291 -6.82 5.73 26.06
N SER A 292 -6.68 4.41 26.18
CA SER A 292 -6.93 3.43 25.13
C SER A 292 -8.42 3.12 24.89
N LYS A 293 -9.34 3.63 25.72
CA LYS A 293 -10.78 3.42 25.61
C LYS A 293 -11.45 4.61 24.93
N ILE A 294 -11.81 4.46 23.67
CA ILE A 294 -12.22 5.60 22.82
C ILE A 294 -13.64 5.39 22.31
N SER A 295 -14.44 6.44 22.38
CA SER A 295 -15.78 6.48 21.76
C SER A 295 -15.81 7.32 20.48
N HIS A 296 -14.99 8.35 20.41
CA HIS A 296 -14.99 9.32 19.32
C HIS A 296 -13.58 9.77 18.98
N ILE A 297 -13.39 10.11 17.71
CA ILE A 297 -12.20 10.73 17.17
C ILE A 297 -12.57 12.11 16.61
N ILE A 298 -11.73 13.09 16.88
CA ILE A 298 -11.87 14.48 16.43
C ILE A 298 -10.71 14.81 15.52
N LEU A 299 -11.00 15.39 14.36
CA LEU A 299 -9.98 15.95 13.47
C LEU A 299 -9.47 17.27 14.06
N ARG A 300 -8.14 17.38 14.20
CA ARG A 300 -7.46 18.61 14.65
C ARG A 300 -6.80 19.28 13.45
N GLY A 301 -7.08 20.58 13.29
CA GLY A 301 -6.74 21.39 12.11
C GLY A 301 -8.00 21.87 11.39
#